data_AF-A0A521JVW1-F1
#
_entry.id   AF-A0A521JVW1-F1
#
_cell.length_a   1.000
_cell.length_b   1.000
_cell.length_c   1.000
_cell.angle_alpha   90.00
_cell.angle_beta   90.00
_cell.angle_gamma   90.00
#
_symmetry.space_group_name_H-M   'P 1'
#
loop_
_entity.id
_entity.type
_entity.pdbx_description
1 polymer ?
#
loop_
_entity_poly.entity_id
_entity_poly.type
_entity_poly.pdbx_seq_one_letter_code
_entity_poly.pdbx_strand_id
1 'polypeptide(L)'
;MLAPLLLSGVIVVAETPGFGVDYISIQDAVHFANDGDIVLVRSGTYVGDVSAPVGGKNVVIVADGPTAPYSILGLWTFHTQQPSQTLVVRGLDLAGLYAPLPNSNTTLQVSQGNVLVEDCTIYGAQSSVRADASGWLALTRSGAYASSGAGPGPISAIGTGLETAPGASSLATLHSSYVSGGGGLFNDTGVLEYGIDAREAVNWTGKLIASHASIQGGIGMGSKLATSGGCIASAPGSALLLNGTAHLAATTVVAGAFWAQLDGCPLPPVPPASIGGTTVVHAGTAPLLSSSRVTREGQLLTATLDAASGEYGVLLVATSVQRVELDAYVGVLVNPAASVVPLGFVGGSGSLSKSAVVQELGAGVEGAAVYLQGASVDPATLSVRLSNVSVATLLDAGL
;
A
#
# COMPACT_ATOMS: atom_id res chain seq x y z
N MET A 1 -20.52 -15.75 -16.90
CA MET A 1 -21.79 -15.11 -16.51
C MET A 1 -21.52 -14.56 -15.12
N LEU A 2 -21.37 -13.24 -14.98
CA LEU A 2 -21.12 -12.63 -13.66
C LEU A 2 -22.42 -12.71 -12.86
N ALA A 3 -22.33 -13.03 -11.56
CA ALA A 3 -23.46 -12.93 -10.64
C ALA A 3 -24.01 -11.49 -10.68
N PRO A 4 -25.31 -11.26 -10.36
CA PRO A 4 -25.85 -9.90 -10.31
C PRO A 4 -24.96 -9.04 -9.42
N LEU A 5 -24.39 -8.00 -10.02
CA LEU A 5 -23.60 -7.01 -9.30
C LEU A 5 -24.56 -6.29 -8.35
N LEU A 6 -24.13 -6.10 -7.11
CA LEU A 6 -24.87 -5.22 -6.21
C LEU A 6 -24.85 -3.82 -6.82
N LEU A 7 -25.99 -3.13 -6.74
CA LEU A 7 -26.08 -1.73 -7.14
C LEU A 7 -25.02 -0.94 -6.36
N SER A 8 -24.04 -0.41 -7.08
CA SER A 8 -23.01 0.47 -6.55
C SER A 8 -23.16 1.80 -7.27
N GLY A 9 -23.42 2.84 -6.48
CA GLY A 9 -23.42 4.21 -6.98
C GLY A 9 -21.99 4.69 -7.21
N VAL A 10 -21.82 5.63 -8.12
CA VAL A 10 -20.54 6.30 -8.35
C VAL A 10 -20.66 7.74 -7.88
N ILE A 11 -19.83 8.09 -6.90
CA ILE A 11 -19.73 9.46 -6.38
C ILE A 11 -18.49 10.10 -6.97
N VAL A 12 -18.67 11.13 -7.80
CA VAL A 12 -17.57 11.82 -8.48
C VAL A 12 -17.06 12.98 -7.65
N VAL A 13 -15.76 12.97 -7.35
CA VAL A 13 -15.07 14.03 -6.62
C VAL A 13 -14.14 14.80 -7.56
N ALA A 14 -14.20 16.13 -7.52
CA ALA A 14 -13.31 17.00 -8.29
C ALA A 14 -12.92 18.25 -7.48
N GLU A 15 -11.70 18.77 -7.68
CA GLU A 15 -11.22 19.98 -6.97
C GLU A 15 -12.13 21.21 -7.17
N THR A 16 -12.78 21.30 -8.34
CA THR A 16 -13.71 22.39 -8.68
C THR A 16 -15.11 21.85 -8.99
N PRO A 17 -16.18 22.54 -8.58
CA PRO A 17 -17.55 22.15 -8.93
C PRO A 17 -17.78 22.24 -10.43
N GLY A 18 -18.61 21.35 -10.97
CA GLY A 18 -18.90 21.29 -12.40
C GLY A 18 -19.94 20.22 -12.75
N PHE A 19 -20.23 20.07 -14.04
CA PHE A 19 -21.14 19.02 -14.50
C PHE A 19 -20.54 17.62 -14.21
N GLY A 20 -21.37 16.73 -13.65
CA GLY A 20 -20.96 15.40 -13.23
C GLY A 20 -19.93 15.40 -12.09
N VAL A 21 -19.97 16.41 -11.22
CA VAL A 21 -19.21 16.44 -9.96
C VAL A 21 -20.20 16.51 -8.82
N ASP A 22 -20.14 15.52 -7.92
CA ASP A 22 -21.04 15.43 -6.77
C ASP A 22 -20.46 16.15 -5.56
N TYR A 23 -19.15 16.03 -5.34
CA TYR A 23 -18.44 16.63 -4.21
C TYR A 23 -17.12 17.26 -4.61
N ILE A 24 -16.69 18.26 -3.82
CA ILE A 24 -15.33 18.84 -3.90
C ILE A 24 -14.39 18.33 -2.80
N SER A 25 -14.93 17.52 -1.88
CA SER A 25 -14.23 16.94 -0.73
C SER A 25 -14.34 15.42 -0.79
N ILE A 26 -13.19 14.74 -0.71
CA ILE A 26 -13.15 13.27 -0.65
C ILE A 26 -13.82 12.78 0.64
N GLN A 27 -13.63 13.49 1.75
CA GLN A 27 -14.23 13.13 3.03
C GLN A 27 -15.76 13.17 2.98
N ASP A 28 -16.34 14.19 2.35
CA ASP A 28 -17.80 14.32 2.25
C ASP A 28 -18.38 13.22 1.35
N ALA A 29 -17.70 12.90 0.26
CA ALA A 29 -18.06 11.77 -0.61
C ALA A 29 -17.99 10.43 0.13
N VAL A 30 -16.93 10.17 0.90
CA VAL A 30 -16.78 8.95 1.72
C VAL A 30 -17.86 8.88 2.80
N HIS A 31 -18.24 10.00 3.40
CA HIS A 31 -19.30 10.02 4.40
C HIS A 31 -20.67 9.69 3.80
N PHE A 32 -20.94 10.21 2.59
CA PHE A 32 -22.19 9.99 1.88
C PHE A 32 -22.30 8.61 1.23
N ALA A 33 -21.18 8.02 0.81
CA ALA A 33 -21.10 6.71 0.18
C ALA A 33 -21.86 5.64 0.98
N ASN A 34 -22.63 4.80 0.29
CA ASN A 34 -23.26 3.60 0.83
C ASN A 34 -22.29 2.41 0.79
N ASP A 35 -22.71 1.28 1.36
CA ASP A 35 -21.94 0.04 1.30
C ASP A 35 -21.83 -0.43 -0.15
N GLY A 36 -20.61 -0.55 -0.64
CA GLY A 36 -20.28 -0.95 -2.01
C GLY A 36 -20.08 0.20 -2.99
N ASP A 37 -20.34 1.46 -2.61
CA ASP A 37 -20.20 2.61 -3.51
C ASP A 37 -18.73 2.87 -3.90
N ILE A 38 -18.57 3.50 -5.07
CA ILE A 38 -17.27 3.93 -5.61
C ILE A 38 -17.16 5.44 -5.48
N VAL A 39 -16.08 5.90 -4.85
CA VAL A 39 -15.66 7.30 -4.87
C VAL A 39 -14.64 7.48 -5.99
N LEU A 40 -15.10 8.04 -7.12
CA LEU A 40 -14.28 8.30 -8.30
C LEU A 40 -13.63 9.68 -8.20
N VAL A 41 -12.32 9.71 -7.99
CA VAL A 41 -11.56 10.95 -7.77
C VAL A 41 -10.97 11.44 -9.09
N ARG A 42 -11.39 12.62 -9.54
CA ARG A 42 -10.79 13.32 -10.69
C ARG A 42 -9.43 13.89 -10.29
N SER A 43 -8.61 14.18 -11.29
CA SER A 43 -7.29 14.79 -11.08
C SER A 43 -7.41 16.10 -10.34
N GLY A 44 -6.50 16.37 -9.40
CA GLY A 44 -6.50 17.58 -8.60
C GLY A 44 -5.64 17.47 -7.36
N THR A 45 -5.57 18.58 -6.61
CA THR A 45 -5.00 18.57 -5.26
C THR A 45 -6.11 18.77 -4.24
N TYR A 46 -6.29 17.79 -3.37
CA TYR A 46 -7.31 17.81 -2.32
C TYR A 46 -6.63 18.07 -0.98
N VAL A 47 -7.18 18.97 -0.18
CA VAL A 47 -6.69 19.26 1.16
C VAL A 47 -7.76 18.87 2.16
N GLY A 48 -7.40 18.03 3.12
CA GLY A 48 -8.30 17.59 4.18
C GLY A 48 -8.00 16.17 4.61
N ASP A 49 -8.31 15.89 5.87
CA ASP A 49 -8.23 14.54 6.41
C ASP A 49 -9.37 13.68 5.88
N VAL A 50 -9.10 12.40 5.64
CA VAL A 50 -10.10 11.41 5.24
C VAL A 50 -10.20 10.34 6.32
N SER A 51 -11.39 10.14 6.85
CA SER A 51 -11.69 9.10 7.83
C SER A 51 -12.55 8.00 7.23
N ALA A 52 -12.52 6.80 7.81
CA ALA A 52 -13.43 5.74 7.44
C ALA A 52 -14.91 6.19 7.45
N PRO A 53 -15.73 5.62 6.53
CA PRO A 53 -17.16 5.86 6.54
C PRO A 53 -17.78 5.38 7.85
N VAL A 54 -18.66 6.20 8.42
CA VAL A 54 -19.43 5.85 9.61
C VAL A 54 -20.33 4.65 9.28
N GLY A 55 -20.43 3.69 10.22
CA GLY A 55 -21.31 2.53 10.07
C GLY A 55 -20.68 1.36 9.33
N GLY A 56 -19.41 1.48 8.93
CA GLY A 56 -18.65 0.31 8.55
C GLY A 56 -18.98 -0.24 7.16
N LYS A 57 -18.87 0.64 6.18
CA LYS A 57 -19.18 0.40 4.77
C LYS A 57 -17.94 -0.06 4.02
N ASN A 58 -18.13 -0.91 3.02
CA ASN A 58 -17.14 -1.20 1.99
C ASN A 58 -17.15 -0.05 1.00
N VAL A 59 -16.00 0.56 0.73
CA VAL A 59 -15.89 1.69 -0.20
C VAL A 59 -14.66 1.51 -1.08
N VAL A 60 -14.79 1.84 -2.36
CA VAL A 60 -13.67 1.88 -3.29
C VAL A 60 -13.36 3.32 -3.65
N ILE A 61 -12.19 3.80 -3.28
CA ILE A 61 -11.71 5.15 -3.63
C ILE A 61 -10.66 4.99 -4.73
N VAL A 62 -10.95 5.50 -5.93
CA VAL A 62 -10.14 5.25 -7.11
C VAL A 62 -9.93 6.52 -7.94
N ALA A 63 -8.70 6.72 -8.41
CA ALA A 63 -8.38 7.73 -9.40
C ALA A 63 -8.98 7.41 -10.78
N ASP A 64 -9.65 8.36 -11.40
CA ASP A 64 -10.37 8.16 -12.68
C ASP A 64 -9.45 7.88 -13.89
N GLY A 65 -8.25 8.45 -13.89
CA GLY A 65 -7.32 8.42 -15.02
C GLY A 65 -5.96 7.83 -14.67
N PRO A 66 -5.16 7.46 -15.69
CA PRO A 66 -3.83 6.89 -15.49
C PRO A 66 -2.74 7.94 -15.28
N THR A 67 -2.96 9.18 -15.75
CA THR A 67 -1.92 10.21 -15.90
C THR A 67 -2.44 11.57 -15.49
N ALA A 68 -2.46 11.84 -14.19
CA ALA A 68 -2.59 13.16 -13.62
C ALA A 68 -2.19 13.10 -12.14
N PRO A 69 -1.78 14.21 -11.51
CA PRO A 69 -1.59 14.20 -10.07
C PRO A 69 -2.93 14.00 -9.38
N TYR A 70 -2.99 13.02 -8.49
CA TYR A 70 -4.11 12.78 -7.57
C TYR A 70 -3.57 12.99 -6.15
N SER A 71 -3.13 14.22 -5.89
CA SER A 71 -2.45 14.56 -4.64
C SER A 71 -3.46 14.85 -3.56
N ILE A 72 -3.36 14.15 -2.44
CA ILE A 72 -4.26 14.34 -1.30
C ILE A 72 -3.41 14.66 -0.09
N LEU A 73 -3.54 15.91 0.35
CA LEU A 73 -2.81 16.50 1.45
C LEU A 73 -3.66 16.40 2.72
N GLY A 74 -3.33 15.44 3.58
CA GLY A 74 -4.09 15.18 4.80
C GLY A 74 -3.78 13.82 5.41
N LEU A 75 -4.31 13.59 6.60
CA LEU A 75 -4.22 12.29 7.28
C LEU A 75 -5.38 11.40 6.86
N TRP A 76 -5.10 10.11 6.69
CA TRP A 76 -6.07 9.09 6.32
C TRP A 76 -6.22 8.10 7.46
N THR A 77 -7.35 8.17 8.14
CA THR A 77 -7.60 7.36 9.34
C THR A 77 -8.78 6.44 9.09
N PHE A 78 -8.48 5.20 8.74
CA PHE A 78 -9.46 4.18 8.48
C PHE A 78 -9.70 3.31 9.71
N HIS A 79 -10.69 3.75 10.48
CA HIS A 79 -11.33 2.93 11.50
C HIS A 79 -12.45 2.11 10.88
N THR A 80 -12.11 0.98 10.24
CA THR A 80 -13.17 0.01 9.99
C THR A 80 -13.71 -0.47 11.34
N GLN A 81 -15.01 -0.72 11.39
CA GLN A 81 -15.72 -1.14 12.59
C GLN A 81 -15.91 -2.65 12.64
N GLN A 82 -15.66 -3.37 11.53
CA GLN A 82 -15.83 -4.81 11.44
C GLN A 82 -14.65 -5.47 10.68
N PRO A 83 -14.24 -6.70 11.06
CA PRO A 83 -13.19 -7.44 10.38
C PRO A 83 -13.47 -7.77 8.91
N SER A 84 -14.74 -7.84 8.51
CA SER A 84 -15.15 -8.14 7.12
C SER A 84 -15.13 -6.92 6.20
N GLN A 85 -15.06 -5.71 6.75
CA GLN A 85 -15.07 -4.50 5.95
C GLN A 85 -13.83 -4.40 5.08
N THR A 86 -14.03 -3.95 3.86
CA THR A 86 -12.98 -3.78 2.87
C THR A 86 -13.02 -2.37 2.35
N LEU A 87 -11.90 -1.69 2.51
CA LEU A 87 -11.64 -0.42 1.86
C LEU A 87 -10.60 -0.65 0.76
N VAL A 88 -10.84 -0.09 -0.41
CA VAL A 88 -9.86 -0.04 -1.49
C VAL A 88 -9.45 1.41 -1.72
N VAL A 89 -8.15 1.64 -1.83
CA VAL A 89 -7.57 2.91 -2.25
C VAL A 89 -6.65 2.64 -3.43
N ARG A 90 -6.98 3.15 -4.62
CA ARG A 90 -6.23 2.86 -5.83
C ARG A 90 -5.84 4.10 -6.63
N GLY A 91 -4.55 4.23 -6.93
CA GLY A 91 -4.07 5.21 -7.89
C GLY A 91 -3.88 6.64 -7.38
N LEU A 92 -3.73 6.81 -6.06
CA LEU A 92 -3.66 8.13 -5.41
C LEU A 92 -2.28 8.39 -4.82
N ASP A 93 -1.90 9.67 -4.77
CA ASP A 93 -0.73 10.14 -4.05
C ASP A 93 -1.17 10.74 -2.72
N LEU A 94 -0.93 10.00 -1.63
CA LEU A 94 -1.31 10.37 -0.28
C LEU A 94 -0.13 11.05 0.41
N ALA A 95 -0.25 12.31 0.78
CA ALA A 95 0.78 13.02 1.53
C ALA A 95 0.22 13.53 2.86
N GLY A 96 0.76 12.98 3.94
CA GLY A 96 0.40 13.40 5.28
C GLY A 96 0.88 14.83 5.54
N LEU A 97 -0.01 15.69 6.00
CA LEU A 97 0.38 17.03 6.44
C LEU A 97 1.06 16.94 7.80
N TYR A 98 2.32 17.37 7.86
CA TYR A 98 3.04 17.49 9.11
C TYR A 98 2.44 18.62 9.95
N ALA A 99 1.67 18.28 10.98
CA ALA A 99 1.30 19.20 12.04
C ALA A 99 2.32 19.09 13.19
N PRO A 100 2.85 20.21 13.74
CA PRO A 100 3.90 20.21 14.77
C PRO A 100 3.40 19.81 16.18
N LEU A 101 2.59 18.77 16.27
CA LEU A 101 1.97 18.29 17.52
C LEU A 101 2.65 16.99 18.02
N PRO A 102 2.57 16.70 19.34
CA PRO A 102 3.34 15.63 19.99
C PRO A 102 2.86 14.19 19.68
N ASN A 103 2.02 14.00 18.67
CA ASN A 103 1.39 12.72 18.33
C ASN A 103 1.93 12.12 17.03
N SER A 104 1.93 10.79 16.99
CA SER A 104 2.39 9.94 15.89
C SER A 104 1.50 10.09 14.66
N ASN A 105 1.71 11.16 13.88
CA ASN A 105 0.94 11.42 12.67
C ASN A 105 1.34 10.39 11.61
N THR A 106 0.43 9.47 11.32
CA THR A 106 0.60 8.50 10.24
C THR A 106 -0.26 8.95 9.07
N THR A 107 0.29 8.95 7.85
CA THR A 107 -0.51 9.31 6.67
C THR A 107 -1.66 8.35 6.45
N LEU A 108 -1.44 7.05 6.61
CA LEU A 108 -2.47 6.02 6.48
C LEU A 108 -2.53 5.15 7.74
N GLN A 109 -3.52 5.37 8.59
CA GLN A 109 -3.77 4.57 9.79
C GLN A 109 -4.95 3.62 9.55
N VAL A 110 -4.77 2.34 9.88
CA VAL A 110 -5.77 1.29 9.66
C VAL A 110 -5.97 0.51 10.96
N SER A 111 -7.16 0.53 11.56
CA SER A 111 -7.36 -0.15 12.85
C SER A 111 -8.01 -1.52 12.76
N GLN A 112 -9.06 -1.72 11.97
CA GLN A 112 -9.69 -3.05 11.81
C GLN A 112 -9.91 -3.34 10.32
N GLY A 113 -10.44 -4.52 10.00
CA GLY A 113 -10.87 -4.87 8.63
C GLY A 113 -9.74 -5.08 7.63
N ASN A 114 -10.10 -4.99 6.35
CA ASN A 114 -9.22 -5.18 5.21
C ASN A 114 -9.02 -3.83 4.50
N VAL A 115 -7.76 -3.45 4.25
CA VAL A 115 -7.42 -2.28 3.43
C VAL A 115 -6.51 -2.72 2.31
N LEU A 116 -6.96 -2.48 1.08
CA LEU A 116 -6.21 -2.76 -0.14
C LEU A 116 -5.74 -1.43 -0.74
N VAL A 117 -4.42 -1.25 -0.81
CA VAL A 117 -3.76 -0.08 -1.38
C VAL A 117 -3.03 -0.49 -2.64
N GLU A 118 -3.44 0.06 -3.78
CA GLU A 118 -2.91 -0.35 -5.08
C GLU A 118 -2.48 0.84 -5.95
N ASP A 119 -1.32 0.77 -6.59
CA ASP A 119 -0.81 1.83 -7.46
C ASP A 119 -0.77 3.21 -6.76
N CYS A 120 -0.50 3.26 -5.45
CA CYS A 120 -0.47 4.49 -4.66
C CYS A 120 0.94 4.88 -4.23
N THR A 121 1.15 6.18 -4.06
CA THR A 121 2.35 6.72 -3.40
C THR A 121 1.95 7.31 -2.06
N ILE A 122 2.56 6.88 -0.96
CA ILE A 122 2.24 7.34 0.39
C ILE A 122 3.47 8.01 0.99
N TYR A 123 3.38 9.32 1.21
CA TYR A 123 4.39 10.11 1.91
C TYR A 123 3.96 10.31 3.36
N GLY A 124 4.77 9.85 4.30
CA GLY A 124 4.50 9.93 5.73
C GLY A 124 4.47 11.37 6.25
N ALA A 125 3.50 11.71 7.10
CA ALA A 125 3.62 12.88 7.98
C ALA A 125 4.74 12.65 9.01
N GLN A 126 4.78 11.45 9.57
CA GLN A 126 5.92 10.86 10.26
C GLN A 126 6.09 9.43 9.72
N SER A 127 5.16 8.55 10.09
CA SER A 127 5.05 7.20 9.52
C SER A 127 4.15 7.24 8.27
N SER A 128 4.42 6.40 7.27
CA SER A 128 3.56 6.36 6.07
C SER A 128 2.30 5.56 6.33
N VAL A 129 2.46 4.34 6.83
CA VAL A 129 1.34 3.42 7.05
C VAL A 129 1.45 2.79 8.44
N ARG A 130 0.33 2.75 9.17
CA ARG A 130 0.23 2.16 10.50
C ARG A 130 -1.00 1.26 10.62
N ALA A 131 -0.81 0.05 11.12
CA ALA A 131 -1.88 -0.91 11.39
C ALA A 131 -2.11 -1.11 12.90
N ASP A 132 -3.28 -0.72 13.38
CA ASP A 132 -3.70 -0.78 14.79
C ASP A 132 -4.65 -1.97 15.03
N ALA A 133 -4.19 -3.18 14.71
CA ALA A 133 -4.95 -4.44 14.71
C ALA A 133 -5.84 -4.67 13.48
N SER A 134 -5.36 -4.21 12.31
CA SER A 134 -6.00 -4.49 11.03
C SER A 134 -6.13 -6.00 10.82
N GLY A 135 -7.25 -6.41 10.22
CA GLY A 135 -7.41 -7.78 9.75
C GLY A 135 -6.35 -8.05 8.69
N TRP A 136 -6.34 -7.25 7.63
CA TRP A 136 -5.41 -7.37 6.52
C TRP A 136 -5.09 -6.01 5.89
N LEU A 137 -3.80 -5.73 5.71
CA LEU A 137 -3.31 -4.59 4.95
C LEU A 137 -2.54 -5.10 3.72
N ALA A 138 -3.00 -4.77 2.52
CA ALA A 138 -2.31 -5.12 1.29
C ALA A 138 -1.77 -3.87 0.59
N LEU A 139 -0.46 -3.83 0.30
CA LEU A 139 0.16 -2.82 -0.55
C LEU A 139 0.66 -3.47 -1.82
N THR A 140 0.06 -3.10 -2.95
CA THR A 140 0.35 -3.69 -4.27
C THR A 140 0.81 -2.60 -5.22
N ARG A 141 2.02 -2.73 -5.78
CA ARG A 141 2.60 -1.74 -6.71
C ARG A 141 2.55 -0.32 -6.14
N SER A 142 2.77 -0.23 -4.83
CA SER A 142 2.65 1.02 -4.07
C SER A 142 3.99 1.39 -3.43
N GLY A 143 4.20 2.68 -3.20
CA GLY A 143 5.35 3.19 -2.44
C GLY A 143 4.92 3.74 -1.09
N ALA A 144 5.61 3.37 -0.02
CA ALA A 144 5.44 3.93 1.32
C ALA A 144 6.76 4.55 1.80
N TYR A 145 6.80 5.88 1.82
CA TYR A 145 7.99 6.67 2.11
C TYR A 145 7.81 7.39 3.44
N ALA A 146 8.48 6.93 4.49
CA ALA A 146 8.44 7.66 5.75
C ALA A 146 9.24 8.96 5.62
N SER A 147 8.81 9.96 6.37
CA SER A 147 9.47 11.26 6.37
C SER A 147 10.37 11.41 7.58
N SER A 148 11.26 12.40 7.45
CA SER A 148 12.09 12.92 8.50
C SER A 148 11.87 14.43 8.52
N GLY A 149 11.23 14.93 9.57
CA GLY A 149 10.93 16.36 9.73
C GLY A 149 11.50 16.92 11.03
N ALA A 150 12.19 18.05 10.94
CA ALA A 150 12.46 18.90 12.10
C ALA A 150 11.24 19.80 12.34
N GLY A 151 10.56 19.64 13.47
CA GLY A 151 9.51 20.56 13.90
C GLY A 151 10.10 21.82 14.55
N PRO A 152 9.31 22.88 14.75
CA PRO A 152 9.72 24.03 15.55
C PRO A 152 9.98 23.59 17.01
N GLY A 153 11.22 23.69 17.47
CA GLY A 153 11.65 23.34 18.83
C GLY A 153 12.45 22.01 18.92
N PRO A 154 12.62 21.42 20.11
CA PRO A 154 13.38 20.17 20.30
C PRO A 154 12.66 18.92 19.77
N ILE A 155 11.61 19.08 18.97
CA ILE A 155 10.78 17.97 18.50
C ILE A 155 11.16 17.69 17.05
N SER A 156 11.95 16.65 16.81
CA SER A 156 12.04 16.06 15.47
C SER A 156 11.27 14.75 15.45
N ALA A 157 10.64 14.49 14.32
CA ALA A 157 9.89 13.27 14.09
C ALA A 157 10.54 12.53 12.92
N ILE A 158 10.95 11.29 13.18
CA ILE A 158 11.35 10.34 12.16
C ILE A 158 10.39 9.18 12.30
N GLY A 159 9.74 8.79 11.20
CA GLY A 159 8.79 7.70 11.19
C GLY A 159 9.25 6.47 10.44
N THR A 160 8.42 5.45 10.55
CA THR A 160 8.62 4.14 9.93
C THR A 160 7.74 4.05 8.69
N GLY A 161 8.24 3.42 7.62
CA GLY A 161 7.49 3.30 6.37
C GLY A 161 6.17 2.55 6.58
N LEU A 162 6.25 1.38 7.22
CA LEU A 162 5.11 0.54 7.58
C LEU A 162 5.25 0.03 9.01
N GLU A 163 4.29 0.33 9.88
CA GLU A 163 4.33 -0.12 11.28
C GLU A 163 3.03 -0.74 11.79
N THR A 164 3.12 -1.51 12.87
CA THR A 164 1.95 -1.92 13.68
C THR A 164 1.91 -1.18 15.00
N ALA A 165 0.73 -0.90 15.54
CA ALA A 165 0.63 -0.47 16.93
C ALA A 165 1.26 -1.49 17.88
N PRO A 166 1.86 -1.04 18.99
CA PRO A 166 2.30 -1.92 20.06
C PRO A 166 1.16 -2.85 20.53
N GLY A 167 1.43 -4.16 20.52
CA GLY A 167 0.47 -5.18 20.96
C GLY A 167 -0.61 -5.57 19.94
N ALA A 168 -0.67 -4.91 18.78
CA ALA A 168 -1.51 -5.36 17.68
C ALA A 168 -0.85 -6.52 16.92
N SER A 169 -1.64 -7.48 16.47
CA SER A 169 -1.20 -8.49 15.50
C SER A 169 -1.97 -8.29 14.21
N SER A 170 -1.26 -8.08 13.11
CA SER A 170 -1.86 -7.83 11.81
C SER A 170 -1.18 -8.65 10.72
N LEU A 171 -1.93 -8.92 9.64
CA LEU A 171 -1.38 -9.47 8.41
C LEU A 171 -1.10 -8.34 7.42
N ALA A 172 0.15 -8.20 6.99
CA ALA A 172 0.52 -7.34 5.87
C ALA A 172 0.95 -8.18 4.66
N THR A 173 0.51 -7.77 3.47
CA THR A 173 1.01 -8.31 2.20
C THR A 173 1.60 -7.18 1.34
N LEU A 174 2.86 -7.29 0.95
CA LEU A 174 3.55 -6.36 0.06
C LEU A 174 3.82 -7.05 -1.27
N HIS A 175 3.33 -6.49 -2.37
CA HIS A 175 3.56 -7.07 -3.70
C HIS A 175 4.05 -6.03 -4.69
N SER A 176 5.26 -6.18 -5.21
CA SER A 176 5.90 -5.19 -6.11
C SER A 176 5.88 -3.78 -5.55
N SER A 177 6.03 -3.67 -4.23
CA SER A 177 5.91 -2.42 -3.49
C SER A 177 7.27 -1.98 -2.95
N TYR A 178 7.41 -0.67 -2.76
CA TYR A 178 8.60 -0.08 -2.14
C TYR A 178 8.24 0.47 -0.76
N VAL A 179 9.05 0.18 0.26
CA VAL A 179 8.89 0.73 1.60
C VAL A 179 10.23 1.28 2.09
N SER A 180 10.26 2.53 2.54
CA SER A 180 11.45 3.15 3.13
C SER A 180 11.21 3.77 4.50
N GLY A 181 12.19 3.61 5.39
CA GLY A 181 12.24 4.30 6.68
C GLY A 181 12.65 5.76 6.55
N GLY A 182 12.27 6.58 7.54
CA GLY A 182 12.65 7.99 7.59
C GLY A 182 14.15 8.16 7.83
N GLY A 183 14.77 9.14 7.16
CA GLY A 183 16.18 9.47 7.33
C GLY A 183 16.51 10.00 8.73
N GLY A 184 17.74 9.76 9.17
CA GLY A 184 18.28 10.33 10.40
C GLY A 184 18.30 11.86 10.34
N LEU A 185 18.16 12.52 11.48
CA LEU A 185 18.14 13.98 11.56
C LEU A 185 19.19 14.48 12.52
N PHE A 186 19.67 15.68 12.23
CA PHE A 186 20.39 16.51 13.16
C PHE A 186 19.43 17.56 13.72
N ASN A 187 19.26 17.61 15.05
CA ASN A 187 18.48 18.65 15.69
C ASN A 187 19.41 19.61 16.44
N ASP A 188 19.33 20.90 16.08
CA ASP A 188 19.98 21.99 16.80
C ASP A 188 18.90 22.82 17.49
N THR A 189 18.86 22.70 18.82
CA THR A 189 17.91 23.42 19.65
C THR A 189 18.51 24.71 20.23
N GLY A 190 19.73 25.08 19.83
CA GLY A 190 20.52 26.19 20.38
C GLY A 190 21.07 25.93 21.79
N VAL A 191 20.60 24.89 22.49
CA VAL A 191 21.04 24.52 23.86
C VAL A 191 21.53 23.07 23.91
N LEU A 192 20.93 22.18 23.13
CA LEU A 192 21.32 20.77 22.99
C LEU A 192 21.40 20.42 21.51
N GLU A 193 22.53 19.87 21.11
CA GLU A 193 22.76 19.33 19.78
C GLU A 193 22.79 17.79 19.92
N TYR A 194 21.91 17.09 19.20
CA TYR A 194 21.89 15.63 19.20
C TYR A 194 21.44 15.08 17.84
N GLY A 195 21.92 13.86 17.56
CA GLY A 195 21.56 13.10 16.37
C GLY A 195 20.39 12.21 16.70
N ILE A 196 19.46 12.09 15.76
CA ILE A 196 18.35 11.16 15.86
C ILE A 196 18.55 10.12 14.78
N ASP A 197 18.70 8.88 15.21
CA ASP A 197 18.91 7.73 14.32
C ASP A 197 17.78 7.59 13.31
N ALA A 198 18.13 7.17 12.11
CA ALA A 198 17.18 6.86 11.07
C ALA A 198 16.29 5.68 11.48
N ARG A 199 15.10 5.61 10.90
CA ARG A 199 14.09 4.61 11.27
C ARG A 199 14.10 3.39 10.37
N GLU A 200 13.53 2.33 10.90
CA GLU A 200 13.28 1.14 10.13
C GLU A 200 12.27 1.36 8.98
N ALA A 201 12.35 0.53 7.95
CA ALA A 201 11.36 0.57 6.87
C ALA A 201 10.05 -0.08 7.31
N VAL A 202 10.16 -1.24 7.95
CA VAL A 202 9.02 -2.02 8.44
C VAL A 202 9.22 -2.38 9.90
N ASN A 203 8.26 -2.03 10.75
CA ASN A 203 8.17 -2.41 12.16
C ASN A 203 6.88 -3.18 12.41
N TRP A 204 6.94 -4.52 12.33
CA TRP A 204 5.73 -5.32 12.18
C TRP A 204 5.57 -6.38 13.27
N THR A 205 4.39 -6.40 13.88
CA THR A 205 3.93 -7.46 14.78
C THR A 205 2.85 -8.30 14.07
N GLY A 206 3.03 -9.62 14.04
CA GLY A 206 2.13 -10.55 13.35
C GLY A 206 2.78 -11.24 12.14
N LYS A 207 2.10 -11.27 10.99
CA LYS A 207 2.60 -11.92 9.76
C LYS A 207 2.80 -10.88 8.66
N LEU A 208 3.99 -10.87 8.08
CA LEU A 208 4.34 -10.10 6.89
C LEU A 208 4.57 -11.08 5.74
N ILE A 209 3.93 -10.87 4.60
CA ILE A 209 4.22 -11.59 3.36
C ILE A 209 4.68 -10.54 2.36
N ALA A 210 5.89 -10.66 1.83
CA ALA A 210 6.43 -9.72 0.86
C ALA A 210 6.90 -10.48 -0.39
N SER A 211 6.46 -10.00 -1.54
CA SER A 211 6.84 -10.53 -2.83
C SER A 211 7.19 -9.43 -3.82
N HIS A 212 8.30 -9.56 -4.55
CA HIS A 212 8.79 -8.49 -5.45
C HIS A 212 8.97 -7.13 -4.77
N ALA A 213 9.07 -7.11 -3.44
CA ALA A 213 9.13 -5.87 -2.70
C ALA A 213 10.58 -5.39 -2.59
N SER A 214 10.74 -4.08 -2.38
CA SER A 214 12.00 -3.46 -1.99
C SER A 214 11.79 -2.75 -0.66
N ILE A 215 12.52 -3.20 0.36
CA ILE A 215 12.39 -2.72 1.74
C ILE A 215 13.73 -2.13 2.17
N GLN A 216 13.77 -0.82 2.40
CA GLN A 216 15.00 -0.09 2.65
C GLN A 216 14.94 0.72 3.96
N GLY A 217 15.84 0.42 4.89
CA GLY A 217 15.98 1.20 6.12
C GLY A 217 16.33 2.67 5.86
N GLY A 218 15.98 3.54 6.80
CA GLY A 218 16.26 4.97 6.70
C GLY A 218 17.76 5.27 6.65
N ILE A 219 18.13 6.27 5.87
CA ILE A 219 19.53 6.67 5.67
C ILE A 219 20.02 7.45 6.90
N GLY A 220 21.15 7.07 7.48
CA GLY A 220 21.81 7.80 8.55
C GLY A 220 22.52 9.06 8.03
N MET A 221 22.55 10.11 8.84
CA MET A 221 23.18 11.39 8.54
C MET A 221 24.28 11.73 9.56
N GLY A 222 25.43 12.20 9.07
CA GLY A 222 26.45 12.83 9.89
C GLY A 222 26.30 14.34 9.88
N SER A 223 26.51 14.99 11.03
CA SER A 223 26.68 16.43 11.12
C SER A 223 27.95 16.78 11.92
N LYS A 224 28.60 17.88 11.55
CA LYS A 224 29.66 18.51 12.34
C LYS A 224 29.07 19.70 13.07
N LEU A 225 29.35 19.78 14.36
CA LEU A 225 28.95 20.91 15.18
C LEU A 225 29.76 22.14 14.80
N ALA A 226 29.09 23.22 14.40
CA ALA A 226 29.74 24.48 14.06
C ALA A 226 30.44 25.11 15.27
N THR A 227 29.94 24.85 16.49
CA THR A 227 30.35 25.52 17.73
C THR A 227 31.47 24.79 18.48
N SER A 228 31.44 23.46 18.52
CA SER A 228 32.36 22.63 19.31
C SER A 228 33.30 21.76 18.49
N GLY A 229 33.10 21.66 17.17
CA GLY A 229 33.84 20.74 16.30
C GLY A 229 33.59 19.26 16.58
N GLY A 230 32.64 18.94 17.48
CA GLY A 230 32.23 17.57 17.76
C GLY A 230 31.48 16.96 16.57
N CYS A 231 31.55 15.64 16.48
CA CYS A 231 30.83 14.86 15.49
C CYS A 231 29.57 14.27 16.10
N ILE A 232 28.44 14.52 15.47
CA ILE A 232 27.17 13.88 15.81
C ILE A 232 26.73 13.09 14.58
N ALA A 233 26.81 11.76 14.70
CA ALA A 233 26.31 10.86 13.69
C ALA A 233 24.95 10.30 14.14
N SER A 234 24.02 10.22 13.20
CA SER A 234 22.81 9.41 13.33
C SER A 234 23.04 8.07 12.62
N ALA A 235 22.76 6.99 13.31
CA ALA A 235 22.86 5.65 12.76
C ALA A 235 21.81 5.45 11.65
N PRO A 236 22.12 4.67 10.60
CA PRO A 236 21.10 4.21 9.67
C PRO A 236 20.10 3.27 10.35
N GLY A 237 18.91 3.17 9.77
CA GLY A 237 17.84 2.30 10.26
C GLY A 237 17.93 0.89 9.69
N SER A 238 17.35 -0.09 10.38
CA SER A 238 17.23 -1.46 9.84
C SER A 238 16.19 -1.50 8.71
N ALA A 239 16.16 -2.52 7.86
CA ALA A 239 15.04 -2.66 6.93
C ALA A 239 13.80 -3.21 7.66
N LEU A 240 13.99 -4.28 8.42
CA LEU A 240 12.95 -4.99 9.16
C LEU A 240 13.23 -4.97 10.66
N LEU A 241 12.22 -4.58 11.44
CA LEU A 241 12.11 -4.83 12.87
C LEU A 241 10.86 -5.68 13.09
N LEU A 242 11.03 -6.94 13.47
CA LEU A 242 9.95 -7.93 13.49
C LEU A 242 9.65 -8.42 14.90
N ASN A 243 8.37 -8.46 15.24
CA ASN A 243 7.82 -9.19 16.37
C ASN A 243 6.78 -10.21 15.86
N GLY A 244 7.24 -11.18 15.10
CA GLY A 244 6.39 -12.11 14.37
C GLY A 244 7.14 -12.86 13.28
N THR A 245 6.46 -13.11 12.16
CA THR A 245 7.04 -13.83 11.02
C THR A 245 6.99 -12.99 9.74
N ALA A 246 8.06 -13.04 8.95
CA ALA A 246 8.11 -12.47 7.61
C ALA A 246 8.40 -13.56 6.59
N HIS A 247 7.55 -13.68 5.57
CA HIS A 247 7.72 -14.57 4.43
C HIS A 247 8.10 -13.75 3.22
N LEU A 248 9.31 -13.96 2.69
CA LEU A 248 9.89 -13.15 1.63
C LEU A 248 10.07 -14.00 0.37
N ALA A 249 9.56 -13.56 -0.77
CA ALA A 249 9.80 -14.16 -2.08
C ALA A 249 10.27 -13.07 -3.05
N ALA A 250 11.36 -13.27 -3.79
CA ALA A 250 11.90 -12.25 -4.72
C ALA A 250 11.94 -10.81 -4.13
N THR A 251 12.19 -10.67 -2.83
CA THR A 251 12.14 -9.40 -2.10
C THR A 251 13.53 -8.98 -1.71
N THR A 252 13.86 -7.71 -1.93
CA THR A 252 15.14 -7.12 -1.52
C THR A 252 14.98 -6.41 -0.19
N VAL A 253 15.86 -6.71 0.76
CA VAL A 253 15.83 -6.16 2.12
C VAL A 253 17.21 -5.55 2.41
N VAL A 254 17.27 -4.22 2.55
CA VAL A 254 18.53 -3.47 2.66
C VAL A 254 18.46 -2.55 3.87
N ALA A 255 19.40 -2.68 4.79
CA ALA A 255 19.56 -1.69 5.86
C ALA A 255 19.84 -0.30 5.27
N GLY A 256 19.54 0.75 6.02
CA GLY A 256 19.91 2.09 5.64
C GLY A 256 21.42 2.23 5.43
N ALA A 257 21.80 3.09 4.50
CA ALA A 257 23.19 3.50 4.31
C ALA A 257 23.47 4.80 5.08
N PHE A 258 24.74 5.18 5.17
CA PHE A 258 25.13 6.50 5.66
C PHE A 258 25.34 7.45 4.47
N TRP A 259 24.76 8.65 4.52
CA TRP A 259 24.68 9.54 3.35
C TRP A 259 26.04 10.07 2.87
N ALA A 260 26.99 10.38 3.74
CA ALA A 260 28.37 10.72 3.36
C ALA A 260 29.20 10.82 4.64
N GLN A 261 30.41 10.26 4.65
CA GLN A 261 31.32 10.44 5.77
C GLN A 261 31.75 11.89 5.83
N LEU A 262 31.44 12.58 6.93
CA LEU A 262 32.07 13.85 7.25
C LEU A 262 33.48 13.56 7.78
N ASP A 263 34.49 14.25 7.24
CA ASP A 263 35.89 14.04 7.61
C ASP A 263 36.09 14.07 9.13
N GLY A 264 36.63 12.99 9.70
CA GLY A 264 36.90 12.91 11.14
C GLY A 264 35.71 12.49 12.01
N CYS A 265 34.53 12.26 11.44
CA CYS A 265 33.42 11.66 12.17
C CYS A 265 33.45 10.13 12.05
N PRO A 266 33.45 9.38 13.18
CA PRO A 266 33.34 7.94 13.13
C PRO A 266 31.97 7.55 12.54
N LEU A 267 31.97 6.57 11.63
CA LEU A 267 30.73 6.04 11.08
C LEU A 267 30.09 5.12 12.13
N PRO A 268 28.80 5.31 12.45
CA PRO A 268 28.08 4.33 13.24
C PRO A 268 28.02 3.00 12.47
N PRO A 269 28.00 1.86 13.17
CA PRO A 269 27.86 0.57 12.50
C PRO A 269 26.53 0.53 11.74
N VAL A 270 26.56 -0.03 10.53
CA VAL A 270 25.34 -0.31 9.77
C VAL A 270 24.55 -1.40 10.52
N PRO A 271 23.27 -1.18 10.84
CA PRO A 271 22.50 -2.21 11.54
C PRO A 271 22.29 -3.42 10.62
N PRO A 272 21.97 -4.59 11.19
CA PRO A 272 21.53 -5.72 10.37
C PRO A 272 20.26 -5.35 9.58
N ALA A 273 20.11 -5.94 8.40
CA ALA A 273 18.93 -5.71 7.56
C ALA A 273 17.62 -6.14 8.25
N SER A 274 17.67 -7.12 9.15
CA SER A 274 16.53 -7.59 9.94
C SER A 274 16.89 -7.76 11.41
N ILE A 275 16.02 -7.31 12.30
CA ILE A 275 16.11 -7.44 13.76
C ILE A 275 14.85 -8.12 14.28
N GLY A 276 15.02 -9.10 15.18
CA GLY A 276 13.90 -9.80 15.81
C GLY A 276 13.13 -10.74 14.88
N GLY A 277 12.08 -11.37 15.43
CA GLY A 277 11.16 -12.25 14.70
C GLY A 277 11.83 -13.41 13.94
N THR A 278 11.07 -14.00 13.01
CA THR A 278 11.56 -15.04 12.10
C THR A 278 11.36 -14.60 10.67
N THR A 279 12.42 -14.64 9.86
CA THR A 279 12.35 -14.42 8.42
C THR A 279 12.48 -15.76 7.69
N VAL A 280 11.50 -16.07 6.84
CA VAL A 280 11.49 -17.25 5.97
C VAL A 280 11.58 -16.76 4.53
N VAL A 281 12.69 -17.10 3.86
CA VAL A 281 12.89 -16.78 2.44
C VAL A 281 12.44 -17.96 1.60
N HIS A 282 11.50 -17.71 0.70
CA HIS A 282 10.96 -18.69 -0.23
C HIS A 282 11.69 -18.62 -1.56
N ALA A 283 11.93 -19.79 -2.17
CA ALA A 283 12.52 -19.87 -3.49
C ALA A 283 11.52 -19.50 -4.59
N GLY A 284 12.05 -19.05 -5.72
CA GLY A 284 11.26 -18.69 -6.89
C GLY A 284 10.71 -17.27 -6.85
N THR A 285 9.94 -16.98 -7.89
CA THR A 285 9.36 -15.67 -8.18
C THR A 285 7.86 -15.83 -8.04
N ALA A 286 7.20 -15.01 -7.21
CA ALA A 286 5.75 -15.07 -7.15
C ALA A 286 5.17 -14.36 -8.38
N PRO A 287 4.02 -14.78 -8.89
CA PRO A 287 3.43 -14.09 -10.01
C PRO A 287 3.00 -12.66 -9.63
N LEU A 288 3.00 -11.75 -10.60
CA LEU A 288 2.56 -10.37 -10.45
C LEU A 288 1.39 -10.13 -11.41
N LEU A 289 0.25 -9.72 -10.87
CA LEU A 289 -0.91 -9.33 -11.64
C LEU A 289 -0.96 -7.80 -11.75
N SER A 290 -1.12 -7.29 -12.96
CA SER A 290 -1.54 -5.90 -13.23
C SER A 290 -2.88 -5.90 -13.95
N SER A 291 -3.70 -4.86 -13.71
CA SER A 291 -4.99 -4.69 -14.37
C SER A 291 -5.28 -3.24 -14.70
N SER A 292 -6.20 -2.99 -15.64
CA SER A 292 -6.76 -1.65 -15.85
C SER A 292 -7.36 -1.11 -14.53
N ARG A 293 -7.10 0.16 -14.22
CA ARG A 293 -7.62 0.83 -13.03
C ARG A 293 -9.12 1.06 -13.12
N VAL A 294 -9.52 1.88 -14.09
CA VAL A 294 -10.89 2.20 -14.43
C VAL A 294 -11.12 1.73 -15.86
N THR A 295 -12.23 1.07 -16.11
CA THR A 295 -12.67 0.67 -17.45
C THR A 295 -14.14 0.97 -17.61
N ARG A 296 -14.50 1.80 -18.59
CA ARG A 296 -15.90 2.11 -18.88
C ARG A 296 -16.52 1.08 -19.81
N GLU A 297 -17.84 1.02 -19.87
CA GLU A 297 -18.55 0.22 -20.88
C GLU A 297 -18.04 0.52 -22.30
N GLY A 298 -17.90 -0.52 -23.10
CA GLY A 298 -17.29 -0.46 -24.44
C GLY A 298 -15.75 -0.39 -24.44
N GLN A 299 -15.10 -0.14 -23.30
CA GLN A 299 -13.64 -0.16 -23.18
C GLN A 299 -13.11 -1.56 -22.84
N LEU A 300 -11.81 -1.75 -23.09
CA LEU A 300 -11.12 -3.02 -22.86
C LEU A 300 -10.55 -3.09 -21.44
N LEU A 301 -11.10 -3.98 -20.63
CA LEU A 301 -10.47 -4.39 -19.37
C LEU A 301 -9.32 -5.33 -19.72
N THR A 302 -8.11 -4.99 -19.29
CA THR A 302 -6.92 -5.82 -19.49
C THR A 302 -6.40 -6.29 -18.15
N ALA A 303 -6.02 -7.57 -18.08
CA ALA A 303 -5.30 -8.15 -16.95
C ALA A 303 -4.06 -8.89 -17.49
N THR A 304 -2.90 -8.60 -16.90
CA THR A 304 -1.62 -9.22 -17.28
C THR A 304 -0.99 -9.87 -16.06
N LEU A 305 -0.70 -11.16 -16.18
CA LEU A 305 -0.03 -11.97 -15.19
C LEU A 305 1.42 -12.22 -15.62
N ASP A 306 2.36 -11.63 -14.92
CA ASP A 306 3.78 -11.94 -15.04
C ASP A 306 4.12 -13.13 -14.14
N ALA A 307 4.74 -14.16 -14.69
CA ALA A 307 5.01 -15.43 -14.01
C ALA A 307 6.22 -16.15 -14.65
N ALA A 308 6.71 -17.23 -14.05
CA ALA A 308 7.86 -17.92 -14.62
C ALA A 308 7.46 -18.68 -15.90
N SER A 309 8.37 -18.70 -16.89
CA SER A 309 8.12 -19.40 -18.15
C SER A 309 7.86 -20.90 -17.91
N GLY A 310 6.85 -21.45 -18.58
CA GLY A 310 6.41 -22.84 -18.42
C GLY A 310 5.42 -23.09 -17.28
N GLU A 311 5.18 -22.12 -16.39
CA GLU A 311 4.09 -22.22 -15.40
C GLU A 311 2.73 -22.08 -16.09
N TYR A 312 1.68 -22.68 -15.52
CA TYR A 312 0.29 -22.52 -15.97
C TYR A 312 -0.39 -21.39 -15.19
N GLY A 313 -0.80 -20.34 -15.89
CA GLY A 313 -1.46 -19.17 -15.31
C GLY A 313 -2.97 -19.33 -15.21
N VAL A 314 -3.53 -18.89 -14.08
CA VAL A 314 -4.96 -18.74 -13.87
C VAL A 314 -5.28 -17.34 -13.33
N LEU A 315 -6.45 -16.83 -13.67
CA LEU A 315 -7.00 -15.59 -13.14
C LEU A 315 -8.23 -15.93 -12.30
N LEU A 316 -8.22 -15.49 -11.06
CA LEU A 316 -9.32 -15.55 -10.12
C LEU A 316 -10.08 -14.23 -10.18
N VAL A 317 -11.39 -14.30 -10.33
CA VAL A 317 -12.28 -13.14 -10.46
C VAL A 317 -13.36 -13.22 -9.39
N ALA A 318 -13.43 -12.20 -8.54
CA ALA A 318 -14.40 -12.11 -7.45
C ALA A 318 -15.05 -10.72 -7.40
N THR A 319 -16.25 -10.65 -6.83
CA THR A 319 -17.00 -9.39 -6.60
C THR A 319 -16.96 -8.94 -5.14
N SER A 320 -16.31 -9.70 -4.27
CA SER A 320 -16.14 -9.40 -2.86
C SER A 320 -14.80 -9.93 -2.35
N VAL A 321 -14.38 -9.43 -1.19
CA VAL A 321 -13.18 -9.90 -0.50
C VAL A 321 -13.60 -10.80 0.67
N GLN A 322 -13.14 -12.05 0.63
CA GLN A 322 -13.17 -12.98 1.73
C GLN A 322 -11.79 -13.62 1.86
N ARG A 323 -10.97 -12.97 2.67
CA ARG A 323 -9.58 -13.36 2.88
C ARG A 323 -9.44 -14.79 3.42
N VAL A 324 -8.63 -15.59 2.76
CA VAL A 324 -8.17 -16.90 3.26
C VAL A 324 -6.65 -16.98 3.16
N GLU A 325 -6.00 -17.20 4.29
CA GLU A 325 -4.54 -17.40 4.34
C GLU A 325 -4.21 -18.84 3.94
N LEU A 326 -3.27 -19.00 3.00
CA LEU A 326 -2.90 -20.32 2.48
C LEU A 326 -1.40 -20.54 2.63
N ASP A 327 -1.02 -21.27 3.68
CA ASP A 327 0.39 -21.55 3.98
C ASP A 327 1.11 -22.31 2.86
N ALA A 328 0.40 -23.24 2.19
CA ALA A 328 0.95 -24.02 1.07
C ALA A 328 1.29 -23.19 -0.17
N TYR A 329 0.73 -21.98 -0.29
CA TYR A 329 0.83 -21.13 -1.48
C TYR A 329 1.46 -19.77 -1.20
N VAL A 330 1.99 -19.60 0.03
CA VAL A 330 2.67 -18.40 0.53
C VAL A 330 1.95 -17.13 0.10
N GLY A 331 0.68 -17.02 0.49
CA GLY A 331 -0.14 -15.89 0.06
C GLY A 331 -1.50 -15.86 0.70
N VAL A 332 -2.26 -14.87 0.26
CA VAL A 332 -3.61 -14.61 0.71
C VAL A 332 -4.54 -14.75 -0.48
N LEU A 333 -5.43 -15.73 -0.43
CA LEU A 333 -6.51 -15.86 -1.40
C LEU A 333 -7.57 -14.81 -1.10
N VAL A 334 -7.88 -13.96 -2.08
CA VAL A 334 -8.82 -12.85 -1.91
C VAL A 334 -10.24 -13.32 -1.66
N ASN A 335 -10.65 -14.42 -2.29
CA ASN A 335 -11.99 -14.97 -2.16
C ASN A 335 -12.01 -16.45 -2.58
N PRO A 336 -12.43 -17.40 -1.71
CA PRO A 336 -12.49 -18.81 -2.03
C PRO A 336 -13.61 -19.17 -3.03
N ALA A 337 -14.61 -18.30 -3.20
CA ALA A 337 -15.69 -18.45 -4.17
C ALA A 337 -15.39 -17.72 -5.51
N ALA A 338 -14.15 -17.30 -5.74
CA ALA A 338 -13.76 -16.66 -6.99
C ALA A 338 -13.98 -17.59 -8.20
N SER A 339 -14.42 -17.01 -9.31
CA SER A 339 -14.45 -17.70 -10.61
C SER A 339 -13.04 -17.86 -11.14
N VAL A 340 -12.71 -19.06 -11.64
CA VAL A 340 -11.38 -19.35 -12.20
C VAL A 340 -11.43 -19.24 -13.72
N VAL A 341 -10.59 -18.37 -14.28
CA VAL A 341 -10.41 -18.19 -15.72
C VAL A 341 -9.01 -18.69 -16.10
N PRO A 342 -8.89 -19.77 -16.89
CA PRO A 342 -7.60 -20.25 -17.34
C PRO A 342 -6.96 -19.24 -18.30
N LEU A 343 -5.69 -18.89 -18.06
CA LEU A 343 -4.90 -18.04 -18.95
C LEU A 343 -4.04 -18.85 -19.92
N GLY A 344 -3.59 -20.04 -19.50
CA GLY A 344 -2.75 -20.95 -20.31
C GLY A 344 -1.33 -21.06 -19.77
N PHE A 345 -0.41 -21.63 -20.58
CA PHE A 345 1.01 -21.72 -20.21
C PHE A 345 1.75 -20.42 -20.50
N VAL A 346 2.53 -19.95 -19.53
CA VAL A 346 3.36 -18.75 -19.64
C VAL A 346 4.47 -18.99 -20.65
N GLY A 347 4.50 -18.19 -21.71
CA GLY A 347 5.49 -18.30 -22.78
C GLY A 347 6.90 -17.84 -22.36
N GLY A 348 7.81 -17.74 -23.32
CA GLY A 348 9.18 -17.25 -23.08
C GLY A 348 9.27 -15.77 -22.67
N SER A 349 8.20 -14.98 -22.88
CA SER A 349 8.11 -13.59 -22.43
C SER A 349 7.95 -13.43 -20.93
N GLY A 350 7.55 -14.49 -20.22
CA GLY A 350 7.26 -14.43 -18.78
C GLY A 350 5.93 -13.75 -18.44
N SER A 351 5.02 -13.57 -19.40
CA SER A 351 3.74 -12.91 -19.16
C SER A 351 2.57 -13.52 -19.95
N LEU A 352 1.37 -13.43 -19.38
CA LEU A 352 0.10 -13.80 -19.99
C LEU A 352 -0.89 -12.65 -19.85
N SER A 353 -1.49 -12.21 -20.95
CA SER A 353 -2.53 -11.17 -20.92
C SER A 353 -3.87 -11.71 -21.39
N LYS A 354 -4.93 -11.31 -20.69
CA LYS A 354 -6.32 -11.51 -21.12
C LYS A 354 -7.02 -10.17 -21.11
N SER A 355 -7.89 -9.98 -22.10
CA SER A 355 -8.68 -8.77 -22.22
C SER A 355 -10.12 -9.10 -22.55
N ALA A 356 -11.03 -8.28 -22.03
CA ALA A 356 -12.47 -8.39 -22.30
C ALA A 356 -13.06 -6.99 -22.44
N VAL A 357 -13.96 -6.80 -23.40
CA VAL A 357 -14.71 -5.55 -23.52
C VAL A 357 -15.79 -5.53 -22.43
N VAL A 358 -15.78 -4.49 -21.61
CA VAL A 358 -16.82 -4.28 -20.59
C VAL A 358 -18.14 -4.06 -21.32
N GLN A 359 -19.07 -4.99 -21.13
CA GLN A 359 -20.43 -4.87 -21.65
C GLN A 359 -21.24 -3.94 -20.75
N GLU A 360 -22.48 -3.64 -21.15
CA GLU A 360 -23.46 -2.94 -20.31
C GLU A 360 -23.53 -3.60 -18.91
N LEU A 361 -23.33 -2.80 -17.85
CA LEU A 361 -23.37 -3.22 -16.45
C LEU A 361 -24.79 -3.56 -15.99
N GLY A 362 -25.79 -3.06 -16.72
CA GLY A 362 -27.21 -3.25 -16.51
C GLY A 362 -27.88 -1.99 -15.97
N ALA A 363 -29.20 -1.92 -16.16
CA ALA A 363 -29.99 -0.75 -15.80
C ALA A 363 -29.81 -0.34 -14.33
N GLY A 364 -29.40 0.90 -14.09
CA GLY A 364 -29.23 1.49 -12.76
C GLY A 364 -27.90 1.18 -12.07
N VAL A 365 -26.98 0.47 -12.72
CA VAL A 365 -25.62 0.23 -12.20
C VAL A 365 -24.67 1.27 -12.79
N GLU A 366 -24.20 2.20 -11.96
CA GLU A 366 -23.25 3.24 -12.38
C GLU A 366 -21.81 2.73 -12.37
N GLY A 367 -21.50 1.80 -11.46
CA GLY A 367 -20.19 1.18 -11.42
C GLY A 367 -20.18 -0.15 -10.67
N ALA A 368 -19.03 -0.83 -10.72
CA ALA A 368 -18.78 -2.04 -9.96
C ALA A 368 -17.28 -2.24 -9.74
N ALA A 369 -16.91 -2.80 -8.58
CA ALA A 369 -15.55 -3.22 -8.30
C ALA A 369 -15.39 -4.74 -8.51
N VAL A 370 -14.35 -5.12 -9.25
CA VAL A 370 -13.98 -6.52 -9.48
C VAL A 370 -12.59 -6.77 -8.93
N TYR A 371 -12.49 -7.76 -8.04
CA TYR A 371 -11.24 -8.20 -7.44
C TYR A 371 -10.64 -9.30 -8.30
N LEU A 372 -9.44 -9.04 -8.80
CA LEU A 372 -8.67 -9.90 -9.66
C LEU A 372 -7.45 -10.42 -8.89
N GLN A 373 -7.17 -11.70 -9.00
CA GLN A 373 -5.94 -12.29 -8.45
C GLN A 373 -5.41 -13.34 -9.41
N GLY A 374 -4.15 -13.25 -9.78
CA GLY A 374 -3.48 -14.27 -10.55
C GLY A 374 -2.99 -15.41 -9.65
N ALA A 375 -2.83 -16.57 -10.25
CA ALA A 375 -2.00 -17.62 -9.68
C ALA A 375 -1.21 -18.31 -10.79
N SER A 376 -0.03 -18.79 -10.46
CA SER A 376 0.76 -19.64 -11.35
C SER A 376 0.93 -21.02 -10.72
N VAL A 377 0.86 -22.05 -11.56
CA VAL A 377 1.03 -23.45 -11.18
C VAL A 377 2.25 -24.00 -11.90
N ASP A 378 3.25 -24.45 -11.16
CA ASP A 378 4.37 -25.19 -11.74
C ASP A 378 3.90 -26.61 -12.08
N PRO A 379 3.84 -27.01 -13.36
CA PRO A 379 3.35 -28.33 -13.75
C PRO A 379 4.25 -29.48 -13.29
N ALA A 380 5.53 -29.23 -12.98
CA ALA A 380 6.46 -30.26 -12.54
C ALA A 380 6.31 -30.58 -11.04
N THR A 381 6.10 -29.55 -10.21
CA THR A 381 5.99 -29.71 -8.75
C THR A 381 4.56 -29.66 -8.24
N LEU A 382 3.61 -29.23 -9.08
CA LEU A 382 2.22 -28.89 -8.71
C LEU A 382 2.13 -27.83 -7.60
N SER A 383 3.21 -27.06 -7.39
CA SER A 383 3.18 -25.92 -6.48
C SER A 383 2.37 -24.79 -7.09
N VAL A 384 1.54 -24.13 -6.27
CA VAL A 384 0.78 -22.94 -6.68
C VAL A 384 1.34 -21.73 -5.97
N ARG A 385 1.46 -20.61 -6.68
CA ARG A 385 1.85 -19.32 -6.12
C ARG A 385 0.76 -18.32 -6.43
N LEU A 386 0.32 -17.59 -5.42
CA LEU A 386 -0.66 -16.52 -5.59
C LEU A 386 0.03 -15.20 -5.91
N SER A 387 -0.56 -14.42 -6.80
CA SER A 387 -0.13 -13.04 -7.04
C SER A 387 -0.73 -12.09 -6.00
N ASN A 388 -0.40 -10.81 -6.14
CA ASN A 388 -1.19 -9.74 -5.54
C ASN A 388 -2.66 -9.79 -5.94
N VAL A 389 -3.47 -9.12 -5.14
CA VAL A 389 -4.82 -8.69 -5.53
C VAL A 389 -4.73 -7.40 -6.32
N SER A 390 -5.58 -7.28 -7.33
CA SER A 390 -5.79 -6.08 -8.13
C SER A 390 -7.28 -5.76 -8.20
N VAL A 391 -7.67 -4.50 -8.13
CA VAL A 391 -9.07 -4.08 -8.11
C VAL A 391 -9.42 -3.28 -9.35
N ALA A 392 -10.11 -3.89 -10.30
CA ALA A 392 -10.59 -3.19 -11.49
C ALA A 392 -11.96 -2.54 -11.20
N THR A 393 -12.06 -1.24 -11.46
CA THR A 393 -13.33 -0.51 -11.39
C THR A 393 -13.96 -0.45 -12.77
N LEU A 394 -15.18 -0.96 -12.88
CA LEU A 394 -16.01 -0.89 -14.07
C LEU A 394 -16.99 0.27 -13.91
N LEU A 395 -17.16 1.10 -14.93
CA LEU A 395 -18.05 2.26 -14.90
C LEU A 395 -18.99 2.25 -16.11
N ASP A 396 -20.17 2.85 -15.95
CA ASP A 396 -21.05 3.21 -17.05
C ASP A 396 -20.33 4.10 -18.10
N ALA A 397 -20.75 4.02 -19.37
CA ALA A 397 -20.14 4.80 -20.44
C ALA A 397 -20.27 6.33 -20.28
N GLY A 398 -21.29 6.79 -19.56
CA GLY A 398 -21.61 8.21 -19.39
C GLY A 398 -20.82 8.95 -18.32
N LEU A 399 -20.00 8.26 -17.52
CA LEU A 399 -19.25 8.82 -16.38
C LEU A 399 -17.86 9.36 -16.71
#